data_AF-A0AAD5K1E3-F1
#
_entry.id   AF-A0AAD5K1E3-F1
#
_cell.length_a   1.000
_cell.length_b   1.000
_cell.length_c   1.000
_cell.angle_alpha   90.00
_cell.angle_beta   90.00
_cell.angle_gamma   90.00
#
_symmetry.space_group_name_H-M   'P 1'
#
loop_
_entity.id
_entity.type
_entity.pdbx_description
1 polymer ?
#
loop_
_entity_poly.entity_id
_entity_poly.type
_entity_poly.pdbx_seq_one_letter_code
_entity_poly.pdbx_strand_id
1 'polypeptide(L)'
;MAKNEFNFETNERVLCYHGLLLYEAKIIKREIRQEESPEEKPYYWVHYKGWKQTWDEWVSDDRVLKWTEPNLQKQQQLKEMHSRRKPSSRSSSSISRQDSSEVRGRTRHRDSSTDKTRAEEESIRRSEFKLPIPESLKGHLVDDWENVTKNQQLAPLPRTPSVSEILQQYFEHAHGRCNMDDETLRLVMDGIKLYFDKSLGSSLLYNTERKQYEEQVHTHEKSPSDMYGIEHLLRLFVQMPTLISQSNVDPETLSLLKGSFFDILR
;
A
#
# COMPACT_ATOMS: atom_id res chain seq x y z
N MET A 1 39.60 -18.11 -15.67
CA MET A 1 38.43 -18.38 -14.79
C MET A 1 38.61 -17.50 -13.56
N ALA A 2 37.88 -16.40 -13.48
CA ALA A 2 37.87 -15.59 -12.26
C ALA A 2 37.20 -16.44 -11.17
N LYS A 3 37.87 -16.64 -10.03
CA LYS A 3 37.23 -17.30 -8.88
C LYS A 3 36.11 -16.39 -8.42
N ASN A 4 34.88 -16.89 -8.35
CA ASN A 4 33.81 -16.23 -7.63
C ASN A 4 34.15 -16.26 -6.14
N GLU A 5 34.83 -15.21 -5.70
CA GLU A 5 35.28 -15.06 -4.33
C GLU A 5 34.17 -14.40 -3.52
N PHE A 6 33.99 -14.88 -2.29
CA PHE A 6 33.07 -14.27 -1.35
C PHE A 6 33.72 -13.02 -0.76
N ASN A 7 33.07 -11.87 -0.90
CA ASN A 7 33.51 -10.62 -0.29
C ASN A 7 33.32 -10.57 1.23
N PHE A 8 32.51 -11.49 1.77
CA PHE A 8 32.19 -11.60 3.20
C PHE A 8 32.32 -13.04 3.72
N GLU A 9 32.72 -13.16 4.98
CA GLU A 9 32.92 -14.43 5.66
C GLU A 9 31.75 -14.82 6.56
N THR A 10 31.57 -16.14 6.77
CA THR A 10 30.61 -16.63 7.76
C THR A 10 30.96 -16.11 9.15
N ASN A 11 29.94 -15.66 9.87
CA ASN A 11 30.02 -14.95 11.14
C ASN A 11 30.54 -13.51 11.09
N GLU A 12 30.87 -12.98 9.91
CA GLU A 12 31.28 -11.59 9.78
C GLU A 12 30.12 -10.65 10.10
N ARG A 13 30.43 -9.57 10.81
CA ARG A 13 29.50 -8.49 11.11
C ARG A 13 29.48 -7.51 9.94
N VAL A 14 28.29 -7.24 9.41
CA VAL A 14 28.09 -6.45 8.20
C VAL A 14 26.94 -5.47 8.38
N LEU A 15 26.80 -4.54 7.43
CA LEU A 15 25.62 -3.71 7.26
C LEU A 15 24.85 -4.23 6.05
N CYS A 16 23.58 -4.60 6.23
CA CYS A 16 22.76 -5.15 5.16
C CYS A 16 21.55 -4.26 4.88
N TYR A 17 21.26 -4.03 3.61
CA TYR A 17 20.07 -3.32 3.17
C TYR A 17 18.83 -4.18 3.40
N HIS A 18 17.82 -3.62 4.06
CA HIS A 18 16.47 -4.15 4.09
C HIS A 18 15.49 -3.00 3.83
N GLY A 19 14.85 -3.03 2.65
CA GLY A 19 14.19 -1.87 2.09
C GLY A 19 15.18 -0.72 1.84
N LEU A 20 14.84 0.49 2.26
CA LEU A 20 15.64 1.72 2.04
C LEU A 20 16.69 1.98 3.13
N LEU A 21 16.76 1.13 4.17
CA LEU A 21 17.62 1.36 5.34
C LEU A 21 18.68 0.26 5.47
N LEU A 22 19.80 0.64 6.08
CA LEU A 22 20.89 -0.26 6.45
C LEU A 22 20.69 -0.74 7.89
N TYR A 23 20.81 -2.04 8.11
CA TYR A 23 20.72 -2.68 9.41
C TYR A 23 22.00 -3.43 9.74
N GLU A 24 22.32 -3.52 11.03
CA GLU A 24 23.39 -4.39 11.51
C GLU A 24 22.96 -5.85 11.31
N ALA A 25 23.80 -6.64 10.63
CA ALA A 25 23.54 -8.03 10.34
C ALA A 25 24.81 -8.88 10.51
N LYS A 26 24.62 -10.20 10.51
CA LYS A 26 25.68 -11.19 10.57
C LYS A 26 25.51 -12.18 9.43
N ILE A 27 26.59 -12.50 8.72
CA ILE A 27 26.58 -13.55 7.71
C ILE A 27 26.50 -14.90 8.42
N ILE A 28 25.53 -15.73 8.06
CA ILE A 28 25.34 -17.07 8.64
C ILE A 28 25.75 -18.16 7.64
N LYS A 29 25.46 -17.97 6.35
CA LYS A 29 25.88 -18.87 5.26
C LYS A 29 26.27 -18.07 4.04
N ARG A 30 27.03 -18.70 3.16
CA ARG A 30 27.47 -18.14 1.87
C ARG A 30 27.39 -19.22 0.80
N GLU A 31 26.89 -18.86 -0.37
CA GLU A 31 26.68 -19.78 -1.49
C GLU A 31 26.90 -19.03 -2.81
N ILE A 32 27.53 -19.67 -3.79
CA ILE A 32 27.61 -19.14 -5.14
C ILE A 32 26.44 -19.71 -5.92
N ARG A 33 25.61 -18.85 -6.50
CA ARG A 33 24.44 -19.26 -7.27
C ARG A 33 24.54 -18.77 -8.70
N GLN A 34 24.13 -19.61 -9.64
CA GLN A 34 23.91 -19.26 -11.03
C GLN A 34 22.42 -18.96 -11.20
N GLU A 35 22.07 -17.69 -11.36
CA GLU A 35 20.70 -17.28 -11.72
C GLU A 35 20.55 -17.26 -13.26
N GLU A 36 19.48 -16.69 -13.82
CA GLU A 36 19.19 -16.58 -15.27
C GLU A 36 20.31 -15.92 -16.13
N SER A 37 21.40 -15.48 -15.51
CA SER A 37 22.60 -14.91 -16.15
C SER A 37 23.71 -15.96 -16.27
N PRO A 38 24.58 -15.89 -17.29
CA PRO A 38 25.69 -16.82 -17.46
C PRO A 38 26.77 -16.74 -16.36
N GLU A 39 26.69 -15.74 -15.47
CA GLU A 39 27.65 -15.48 -14.40
C GLU A 39 27.13 -15.96 -13.04
N GLU A 40 27.91 -16.82 -12.40
CA GLU A 40 27.75 -17.22 -11.02
C GLU A 40 28.05 -16.03 -10.07
N LYS A 41 27.16 -15.75 -9.12
CA LYS A 41 27.29 -14.63 -8.17
C LYS A 41 27.23 -15.12 -6.71
N PRO A 42 27.97 -14.47 -5.78
CA PRO A 42 27.90 -14.81 -4.37
C PRO A 42 26.62 -14.29 -3.72
N TYR A 43 25.99 -15.16 -2.94
CA TYR A 43 24.83 -14.88 -2.11
C TYR A 43 25.16 -15.19 -0.64
N TYR A 44 24.55 -14.45 0.27
CA TYR A 44 24.77 -14.56 1.70
C TYR A 44 23.45 -14.72 2.46
N TRP A 45 23.38 -15.69 3.36
CA TRP A 45 22.26 -15.82 4.30
C TRP A 45 22.55 -14.92 5.48
N VAL A 46 21.77 -13.84 5.63
CA VAL A 46 22.00 -12.81 6.64
C VAL A 46 21.00 -12.92 7.78
N HIS A 47 21.48 -12.74 9.00
CA HIS A 47 20.65 -12.58 10.19
C HIS A 47 20.77 -11.14 10.70
N TYR A 48 19.64 -10.44 10.81
CA TYR A 48 19.60 -9.05 11.30
C TYR A 48 19.60 -9.01 12.83
N LYS A 49 20.45 -8.15 13.40
CA LYS A 49 20.56 -8.01 14.86
C LYS A 49 19.27 -7.49 15.46
N GLY A 50 18.72 -8.25 16.42
CA GLY A 50 17.50 -7.92 17.13
C GLY A 50 16.21 -8.31 16.40
N TRP A 51 16.32 -9.00 15.25
CA TRP A 51 15.17 -9.45 14.47
C TRP A 51 14.91 -10.95 14.73
N LYS A 52 13.69 -11.42 14.47
CA LYS A 52 13.38 -12.86 14.53
C LYS A 52 14.06 -13.57 13.35
N GLN A 53 14.54 -14.81 13.53
CA GLN A 53 15.19 -15.61 12.46
C GLN A 53 14.31 -15.84 11.22
N THR A 54 12.99 -15.68 11.35
CA THR A 54 12.05 -15.71 10.22
C THR A 54 12.27 -14.60 9.21
N TRP A 55 13.03 -13.57 9.57
CA TRP A 55 13.43 -12.47 8.70
C TRP A 55 14.82 -12.67 8.08
N ASP A 56 15.47 -13.79 8.36
CA ASP A 56 16.72 -14.12 7.70
C ASP A 56 16.44 -14.40 6.21
N GLU A 57 17.33 -13.92 5.35
CA GLU A 57 17.12 -13.99 3.91
C GLU A 57 18.45 -14.21 3.17
N TRP A 58 18.36 -14.76 1.96
CA TRP A 58 19.49 -14.79 1.03
C TRP A 58 19.53 -13.45 0.31
N VAL A 59 20.66 -12.76 0.43
CA VAL A 59 20.90 -11.48 -0.23
C VAL A 59 22.10 -11.58 -1.14
N SER A 60 22.04 -10.85 -2.24
CA SER A 60 23.17 -10.67 -3.15
C SER A 60 24.22 -9.74 -2.55
N ASP A 61 25.42 -9.75 -3.13
CA ASP A 61 26.56 -8.97 -2.67
C ASP A 61 26.31 -7.45 -2.60
N ASP A 62 25.52 -6.90 -3.54
CA ASP A 62 25.18 -5.47 -3.59
C ASP A 62 24.37 -4.97 -2.39
N ARG A 63 23.66 -5.87 -1.69
CA ARG A 63 22.88 -5.54 -0.49
C ARG A 63 23.73 -5.55 0.78
N VAL A 64 24.96 -6.02 0.74
CA VAL A 64 25.83 -6.19 1.91
C VAL A 64 27.01 -5.22 1.84
N LEU A 65 27.26 -4.52 2.94
CA LEU A 65 28.35 -3.57 3.09
C LEU A 65 29.23 -3.97 4.27
N LYS A 66 30.55 -3.76 4.12
CA LYS A 66 31.50 -3.97 5.22
C LYS A 66 31.21 -3.06 6.40
N TRP A 67 31.50 -3.54 7.59
CA TRP A 67 31.42 -2.76 8.82
C TRP A 67 32.59 -1.75 8.89
N THR A 68 32.44 -0.63 8.18
CA THR A 68 33.42 0.45 8.13
C THR A 68 32.78 1.77 8.53
N GLU A 69 33.60 2.70 9.02
CA GLU A 69 33.17 4.05 9.41
C GLU A 69 32.35 4.78 8.32
N PRO A 70 32.75 4.82 7.03
CA PRO A 70 31.94 5.48 6.00
C PRO A 70 30.57 4.81 5.80
N ASN A 71 30.47 3.48 5.93
CA ASN A 71 29.20 2.77 5.79
C ASN A 71 28.28 2.98 7.01
N LEU A 72 28.85 3.18 8.20
CA LEU A 72 28.11 3.56 9.40
C LEU A 72 27.55 4.98 9.28
N GLN A 73 28.32 5.92 8.73
CA GLN A 73 27.83 7.26 8.39
C GLN A 73 26.69 7.19 7.37
N LYS A 74 26.82 6.35 6.33
CA LYS A 74 25.74 6.09 5.36
C LYS A 74 24.47 5.57 6.03
N GLN A 75 24.61 4.64 6.99
CA GLN A 75 23.47 4.16 7.79
C GLN A 75 22.79 5.29 8.57
N GLN A 76 23.56 6.18 9.21
CA GLN A 76 23.03 7.32 9.96
C GLN A 76 22.30 8.30 9.04
N GLN A 77 22.89 8.66 7.90
CA GLN A 77 22.27 9.55 6.92
C GLN A 77 20.95 8.99 6.38
N LEU A 78 20.92 7.69 6.04
CA LEU A 78 19.68 7.03 5.59
C LEU A 78 18.59 7.06 6.67
N LYS A 79 18.95 6.82 7.94
CA LYS A 79 18.02 6.93 9.07
C LYS A 79 17.50 8.35 9.25
N GLU A 80 18.36 9.36 9.14
CA GLU A 80 17.96 10.76 9.27
C GLU A 80 17.04 11.20 8.13
N MET A 81 17.40 10.93 6.88
CA MET A 81 16.58 11.26 5.72
C MET A 81 15.19 10.60 5.82
N HIS A 82 15.15 9.35 6.26
CA HIS A 82 13.91 8.61 6.40
C HIS A 82 13.10 9.03 7.64
N SER A 83 13.74 9.57 8.67
CA SER A 83 13.07 10.17 9.85
C SER A 83 12.51 11.56 9.55
N ARG A 84 13.20 12.38 8.75
CA ARG A 84 12.72 13.72 8.34
C ARG A 84 11.53 13.66 7.39
N ARG A 85 11.35 12.54 6.69
CA ARG A 85 10.17 12.25 5.85
C ARG A 85 8.95 11.74 6.63
N LYS A 86 9.07 11.50 7.94
CA LYS A 86 7.93 11.17 8.80
C LYS A 86 7.48 12.43 9.56
N PRO A 87 6.18 12.83 9.53
CA PRO A 87 5.68 13.80 10.50
C PRO A 87 5.81 13.18 11.89
N SER A 88 6.41 13.92 12.83
CA SER A 88 6.77 13.43 14.15
C SER A 88 5.53 13.19 15.02
N SER A 89 5.13 11.93 15.20
CA SER A 89 4.39 11.49 16.38
C SER A 89 5.32 10.63 17.25
N ARG A 90 5.56 11.10 18.47
CA ARG A 90 6.27 10.41 19.54
C ARG A 90 5.30 9.53 20.33
N SER A 91 5.88 8.61 21.10
CA SER A 91 5.27 7.62 22.03
C SER A 91 4.87 6.32 21.34
N SER A 92 5.09 5.12 21.88
CA SER A 92 5.80 4.63 23.08
C SER A 92 5.83 3.09 22.97
N SER A 93 6.69 2.45 23.78
CA SER A 93 6.45 1.14 24.43
C SER A 93 6.11 -0.07 23.52
N SER A 94 7.04 -1.00 23.28
CA SER A 94 7.40 -2.14 24.16
C SER A 94 6.73 -3.45 23.73
N ILE A 95 7.45 -4.57 23.93
CA ILE A 95 6.93 -5.94 24.18
C ILE A 95 6.41 -6.66 22.91
N SER A 96 7.22 -7.51 22.28
CA SER A 96 7.59 -8.90 22.61
C SER A 96 6.57 -9.96 22.13
N ARG A 97 7.16 -11.08 21.69
CA ARG A 97 6.65 -12.47 21.65
C ARG A 97 6.12 -13.01 20.32
N GLN A 98 6.59 -14.25 20.09
CA GLN A 98 5.91 -15.48 19.65
C GLN A 98 4.57 -15.29 18.91
N ASP A 99 4.24 -16.07 17.88
CA ASP A 99 4.36 -17.52 17.84
C ASP A 99 4.16 -18.02 16.40
N SER A 100 4.50 -19.30 16.19
CA SER A 100 3.87 -20.34 15.35
C SER A 100 2.66 -19.92 14.47
N SER A 101 2.34 -20.48 13.31
CA SER A 101 2.70 -21.71 12.58
C SER A 101 1.71 -21.79 11.40
N GLU A 102 2.08 -22.48 10.31
CA GLU A 102 1.17 -23.24 9.42
C GLU A 102 0.09 -22.45 8.62
N VAL A 103 -0.30 -22.73 7.37
CA VAL A 103 -0.20 -23.95 6.56
C VAL A 103 -0.56 -23.65 5.08
N ARG A 104 0.11 -24.38 4.18
CA ARG A 104 -0.27 -24.84 2.82
C ARG A 104 -0.70 -23.84 1.72
N GLY A 105 -0.01 -23.99 0.59
CA GLY A 105 -0.65 -23.84 -0.73
C GLY A 105 0.35 -23.79 -1.88
N ARG A 106 0.69 -24.95 -2.47
CA ARG A 106 1.33 -25.07 -3.81
C ARG A 106 0.51 -24.21 -4.81
N THR A 107 1.06 -23.58 -5.85
CA THR A 107 1.60 -24.25 -7.04
C THR A 107 2.12 -23.23 -8.08
N ARG A 108 3.19 -23.62 -8.80
CA ARG A 108 3.52 -23.34 -10.22
C ARG A 108 4.09 -21.97 -10.65
N HIS A 109 5.43 -21.98 -10.67
CA HIS A 109 6.34 -21.50 -11.72
C HIS A 109 5.68 -21.12 -13.07
N ARG A 110 5.81 -19.85 -13.46
CA ARG A 110 5.68 -19.38 -14.86
C ARG A 110 6.57 -18.13 -15.04
N ASP A 111 7.37 -18.14 -16.11
CA ASP A 111 8.41 -17.19 -16.56
C ASP A 111 8.39 -15.76 -15.99
N SER A 112 9.53 -15.30 -15.43
CA SER A 112 9.66 -14.04 -14.65
C SER A 112 10.29 -12.85 -15.38
N SER A 113 10.67 -12.99 -16.66
CA SER A 113 11.43 -11.92 -17.34
C SER A 113 10.56 -10.77 -17.86
N THR A 114 9.26 -10.99 -18.09
CA THR A 114 8.28 -9.92 -18.38
C THR A 114 7.61 -9.36 -17.12
N ASP A 115 7.74 -10.04 -15.99
CA ASP A 115 7.17 -9.65 -14.69
C ASP A 115 8.06 -8.64 -13.96
N LYS A 116 9.38 -8.65 -14.20
CA LYS A 116 10.34 -7.68 -13.63
C LYS A 116 10.11 -6.25 -14.15
N THR A 117 9.89 -6.05 -15.45
CA THR A 117 9.57 -4.73 -16.02
C THR A 117 8.16 -4.25 -15.63
N ARG A 118 7.19 -5.16 -15.53
CA ARG A 118 5.85 -4.85 -15.04
C ARG A 118 5.86 -4.48 -13.55
N ALA A 119 6.65 -5.15 -12.73
CA ALA A 119 6.79 -4.84 -11.30
C ALA A 119 7.49 -3.49 -11.07
N GLU A 120 8.44 -3.10 -11.93
CA GLU A 120 9.07 -1.79 -11.92
C GLU A 120 8.08 -0.68 -12.35
N GLU A 121 7.30 -0.88 -13.41
CA GLU A 121 6.21 0.02 -13.79
C GLU A 121 5.12 0.11 -12.71
N GLU A 122 4.74 -1.02 -12.10
CA GLU A 122 3.74 -1.07 -11.03
C GLU A 122 4.25 -0.37 -9.76
N SER A 123 5.55 -0.45 -9.47
CA SER A 123 6.20 0.29 -8.38
C SER A 123 6.22 1.79 -8.66
N ILE A 124 6.48 2.21 -9.91
CA ILE A 124 6.41 3.62 -10.33
C ILE A 124 4.95 4.13 -10.25
N ARG A 125 3.97 3.36 -10.75
CA ARG A 125 2.53 3.69 -10.64
C ARG A 125 2.04 3.79 -9.19
N ARG A 126 2.46 2.87 -8.32
CA ARG A 126 2.21 2.93 -6.87
C ARG A 126 2.88 4.14 -6.21
N SER A 127 3.99 4.62 -6.76
CA SER A 127 4.68 5.81 -6.26
C SER A 127 4.03 7.11 -6.74
N GLU A 128 3.44 7.12 -7.95
CA GLU A 128 2.91 8.33 -8.57
C GLU A 128 1.55 8.76 -8.04
N PHE A 129 0.61 7.84 -7.77
CA PHE A 129 -0.73 8.23 -7.29
C PHE A 129 -0.84 8.20 -5.77
N LYS A 130 -0.50 9.30 -5.10
CA LYS A 130 -0.78 9.51 -3.67
C LYS A 130 -1.87 10.55 -3.52
N LEU A 131 -3.02 10.15 -2.97
CA LEU A 131 -4.10 11.07 -2.62
C LEU A 131 -3.97 11.41 -1.13
N PRO A 132 -3.52 12.63 -0.77
CA PRO A 132 -3.42 13.03 0.63
C PRO A 132 -4.83 13.26 1.20
N ILE A 133 -5.28 12.38 2.08
CA ILE A 133 -6.54 12.56 2.83
C ILE A 133 -6.31 13.66 3.91
N PRO A 134 -7.18 14.69 4.00
CA PRO A 134 -7.14 15.70 5.07
C PRO A 134 -7.18 15.09 6.47
N GLU A 135 -6.53 15.74 7.44
CA GLU A 135 -6.40 15.21 8.81
C GLU A 135 -7.74 15.10 9.54
N SER A 136 -8.68 16.02 9.26
CA SER A 136 -10.06 15.94 9.77
C SER A 136 -10.75 14.64 9.36
N LEU A 137 -10.60 14.26 8.09
CA LEU A 137 -11.20 13.04 7.54
C LEU A 137 -10.50 11.77 8.02
N LYS A 138 -9.20 11.84 8.37
CA LYS A 138 -8.52 10.70 9.01
C LYS A 138 -9.10 10.40 10.40
N GLY A 139 -9.45 11.43 11.18
CA GLY A 139 -10.13 11.24 12.46
C GLY A 139 -11.44 10.47 12.28
N HIS A 140 -12.27 10.91 11.34
CA HIS A 140 -13.53 10.21 11.00
C HIS A 140 -13.31 8.75 10.55
N LEU A 141 -12.27 8.47 9.76
CA LEU A 141 -11.93 7.10 9.36
C LEU A 141 -11.52 6.20 10.54
N VAL A 142 -10.80 6.76 11.52
CA VAL A 142 -10.42 6.02 12.73
C VAL A 142 -11.66 5.74 13.57
N ASP A 143 -12.52 6.74 13.77
CA ASP A 143 -13.77 6.59 14.51
C ASP A 143 -14.71 5.57 13.86
N ASP A 144 -14.90 5.64 12.53
CA ASP A 144 -15.68 4.67 11.75
C ASP A 144 -15.12 3.24 11.91
N TRP A 145 -13.80 3.08 11.79
CA TRP A 145 -13.16 1.77 12.02
C TRP A 145 -13.41 1.24 13.44
N GLU A 146 -13.28 2.07 14.48
CA GLU A 146 -13.55 1.66 15.86
C GLU A 146 -15.03 1.31 16.06
N ASN A 147 -15.94 2.10 15.50
CA ASN A 147 -17.38 1.88 15.63
C ASN A 147 -17.80 0.56 14.99
N VAL A 148 -17.31 0.25 13.79
CA VAL A 148 -17.70 -0.97 13.08
C VAL A 148 -16.99 -2.21 13.63
N THR A 149 -15.71 -2.12 14.00
CA THR A 149 -14.91 -3.29 14.37
C THR A 149 -14.91 -3.58 15.87
N LYS A 150 -14.82 -2.56 16.74
CA LYS A 150 -14.80 -2.73 18.19
C LYS A 150 -16.20 -2.66 18.79
N ASN A 151 -17.00 -1.67 18.35
CA ASN A 151 -18.33 -1.42 18.93
C ASN A 151 -19.45 -2.19 18.22
N GLN A 152 -19.14 -2.90 17.11
CA GLN A 152 -20.10 -3.64 16.28
C GLN A 152 -21.32 -2.81 15.85
N GLN A 153 -21.11 -1.50 15.65
CA GLN A 153 -22.14 -0.60 15.18
C GLN A 153 -22.21 -0.67 13.66
N LEU A 154 -23.38 -1.03 13.14
CA LEU A 154 -23.66 -1.05 11.71
C LEU A 154 -24.42 0.23 11.33
N ALA A 155 -24.02 0.84 10.21
CA ALA A 155 -24.74 1.99 9.68
C ALA A 155 -26.16 1.55 9.26
N PRO A 156 -27.21 2.31 9.61
CA PRO A 156 -28.56 1.99 9.17
C PRO A 156 -28.67 2.21 7.66
N LEU A 157 -29.19 1.21 6.93
CA LEU A 157 -29.43 1.28 5.49
C LEU A 157 -30.95 1.36 5.24
N PRO A 158 -31.42 2.14 4.25
CA PRO A 158 -30.65 3.05 3.38
C PRO A 158 -30.21 4.33 4.12
N ARG A 159 -29.05 4.88 3.74
CA ARG A 159 -28.51 6.12 4.30
C ARG A 159 -29.07 7.35 3.60
N THR A 160 -29.29 8.41 4.38
CA THR A 160 -29.60 9.75 3.91
C THR A 160 -28.58 10.75 4.50
N PRO A 161 -27.85 11.51 3.68
CA PRO A 161 -27.78 11.42 2.22
C PRO A 161 -27.03 10.16 1.73
N SER A 162 -27.40 9.66 0.55
CA SER A 162 -26.72 8.56 -0.15
C SER A 162 -25.49 9.04 -0.93
N VAL A 163 -24.61 8.14 -1.35
CA VAL A 163 -23.43 8.49 -2.18
C VAL A 163 -23.86 9.21 -3.46
N SER A 164 -24.90 8.75 -4.15
CA SER A 164 -25.42 9.45 -5.33
C SER A 164 -25.86 10.88 -5.03
N GLU A 165 -26.56 11.10 -3.91
CA GLU A 165 -27.00 12.44 -3.50
C GLU A 165 -25.82 13.33 -3.11
N ILE A 166 -24.78 12.77 -2.47
CA ILE A 166 -23.57 13.50 -2.09
C ILE A 166 -22.82 13.95 -3.36
N LEU A 167 -22.63 13.06 -4.33
CA LEU A 167 -21.96 13.39 -5.59
C LEU A 167 -22.77 14.41 -6.40
N GLN A 168 -24.10 14.31 -6.39
CA GLN A 168 -24.99 15.31 -7.01
C GLN A 168 -24.83 16.69 -6.36
N GLN A 169 -24.82 16.76 -5.03
CA GLN A 169 -24.60 18.02 -4.30
C GLN A 169 -23.22 18.62 -4.61
N TYR A 170 -22.20 17.78 -4.70
CA TYR A 170 -20.87 18.24 -5.11
C TYR A 170 -20.87 18.76 -6.55
N PHE A 171 -21.54 18.09 -7.49
CA PHE A 171 -21.67 18.55 -8.87
C PHE A 171 -22.32 19.94 -8.93
N GLU A 172 -23.42 20.15 -8.21
CA GLU A 172 -24.08 21.46 -8.14
C GLU A 172 -23.20 22.55 -7.50
N HIS A 173 -22.35 22.17 -6.55
CA HIS A 173 -21.40 23.10 -5.93
C HIS A 173 -20.21 23.44 -6.84
N ALA A 174 -19.70 22.46 -7.59
CA ALA A 174 -18.54 22.59 -8.45
C ALA A 174 -18.87 23.19 -9.83
N HIS A 175 -20.09 22.97 -10.34
CA HIS A 175 -20.58 23.51 -11.60
C HIS A 175 -20.49 25.06 -11.60
N GLY A 176 -19.62 25.59 -12.46
CA GLY A 176 -19.33 27.03 -12.57
C GLY A 176 -18.29 27.59 -11.59
N ARG A 177 -17.69 26.77 -10.72
CA ARG A 177 -16.58 27.15 -9.83
C ARG A 177 -15.26 26.48 -10.20
N CYS A 178 -15.31 25.31 -10.84
CA CYS A 178 -14.11 24.61 -11.29
C CYS A 178 -13.64 25.10 -12.67
N ASN A 179 -12.32 25.00 -12.91
CA ASN A 179 -11.73 25.21 -14.25
C ASN A 179 -11.97 24.01 -15.20
N MET A 180 -12.67 22.98 -14.75
CA MET A 180 -13.06 21.82 -15.56
C MET A 180 -14.41 22.07 -16.22
N ASP A 181 -14.56 21.54 -17.43
CA ASP A 181 -15.84 21.48 -18.13
C ASP A 181 -16.82 20.55 -17.40
N ASP A 182 -18.10 20.90 -17.46
CA ASP A 182 -19.17 20.17 -16.76
C ASP A 182 -19.30 18.72 -17.25
N GLU A 183 -18.95 18.45 -18.52
CA GLU A 183 -18.95 17.11 -19.09
C GLU A 183 -17.87 16.23 -18.44
N THR A 184 -16.64 16.72 -18.35
CA THR A 184 -15.56 16.01 -17.66
C THR A 184 -15.84 15.86 -16.16
N LEU A 185 -16.38 16.89 -15.50
CA LEU A 185 -16.77 16.78 -14.10
C LEU A 185 -17.80 15.67 -13.89
N ARG A 186 -18.81 15.59 -14.77
CA ARG A 186 -19.83 14.54 -14.75
C ARG A 186 -19.22 13.16 -14.99
N LEU A 187 -18.30 13.03 -15.94
CA LEU A 187 -17.57 11.78 -16.19
C LEU A 187 -16.79 11.32 -14.95
N VAL A 188 -16.18 12.25 -14.21
CA VAL A 188 -15.50 11.92 -12.94
C VAL A 188 -16.50 11.44 -11.90
N MET A 189 -17.67 12.09 -11.75
CA MET A 189 -18.70 11.68 -10.79
C MET A 189 -19.26 10.29 -11.11
N ASP A 190 -19.60 10.06 -12.38
CA ASP A 190 -20.09 8.77 -12.86
C ASP A 190 -19.02 7.68 -12.69
N GLY A 191 -17.75 8.02 -12.89
CA GLY A 191 -16.61 7.17 -12.61
C GLY A 191 -16.52 6.77 -11.13
N ILE A 192 -16.56 7.74 -10.21
CA ILE A 192 -16.52 7.46 -8.76
C ILE A 192 -17.71 6.58 -8.35
N LYS A 193 -18.92 6.87 -8.84
CA LYS A 193 -20.12 6.06 -8.61
C LYS A 193 -19.93 4.61 -9.08
N LEU A 194 -19.42 4.43 -10.29
CA LEU A 194 -19.14 3.11 -10.86
C LEU A 194 -18.08 2.34 -10.04
N TYR A 195 -16.99 3.02 -9.66
CA TYR A 195 -15.95 2.41 -8.81
C TYR A 195 -16.51 2.03 -7.45
N PHE A 196 -17.37 2.86 -6.86
CA PHE A 196 -18.03 2.57 -5.59
C PHE A 196 -18.88 1.29 -5.69
N ASP A 197 -19.78 1.24 -6.67
CA ASP A 197 -20.69 0.10 -6.87
C ASP A 197 -19.94 -1.21 -7.11
N LYS A 198 -18.79 -1.17 -7.80
CA LYS A 198 -17.95 -2.36 -8.07
C LYS A 198 -17.05 -2.75 -6.91
N SER A 199 -16.59 -1.79 -6.10
CA SER A 199 -15.60 -2.03 -5.04
C SER A 199 -16.23 -2.29 -3.67
N LEU A 200 -17.49 -1.90 -3.44
CA LEU A 200 -18.12 -1.99 -2.13
C LEU A 200 -18.05 -3.42 -1.54
N GLY A 201 -18.63 -4.40 -2.23
CA GLY A 201 -18.68 -5.79 -1.74
C GLY A 201 -17.31 -6.50 -1.68
N SER A 202 -16.34 -6.05 -2.48
CA SER A 202 -15.02 -6.67 -2.53
C SER A 202 -14.07 -6.12 -1.46
N SER A 203 -14.01 -4.80 -1.30
CA SER A 203 -12.88 -4.13 -0.64
C SER A 203 -13.25 -3.05 0.39
N LEU A 204 -14.46 -2.50 0.38
CA LEU A 204 -14.82 -1.35 1.25
C LEU A 204 -15.52 -1.74 2.57
N LEU A 205 -16.06 -2.96 2.65
CA LEU A 205 -16.79 -3.44 3.81
C LEU A 205 -15.88 -4.19 4.80
N TYR A 206 -16.06 -3.90 6.09
CA TYR A 206 -15.46 -4.69 7.14
C TYR A 206 -16.18 -6.03 7.30
N ASN A 207 -15.52 -6.99 7.96
CA ASN A 207 -16.05 -8.35 8.11
C ASN A 207 -17.44 -8.40 8.77
N THR A 208 -17.71 -7.48 9.70
CA THR A 208 -19.00 -7.37 10.41
C THR A 208 -20.13 -6.84 9.51
N GLU A 209 -19.82 -6.01 8.51
CA GLU A 209 -20.81 -5.42 7.59
C GLU A 209 -21.18 -6.38 6.44
N ARG A 210 -20.39 -7.43 6.19
CA ARG A 210 -20.63 -8.35 5.05
C ARG A 210 -22.00 -9.03 5.09
N LYS A 211 -22.47 -9.42 6.29
CA LYS A 211 -23.80 -10.02 6.46
C LYS A 211 -24.91 -9.04 6.08
N GLN A 212 -24.80 -7.80 6.53
CA GLN A 212 -25.75 -6.74 6.18
C GLN A 212 -25.76 -6.49 4.67
N TYR A 213 -24.60 -6.45 4.02
CA TYR A 213 -24.52 -6.30 2.57
C TYR A 213 -25.18 -7.45 1.81
N GLU A 214 -24.93 -8.70 2.21
CA GLU A 214 -25.57 -9.86 1.60
C GLU A 214 -27.10 -9.79 1.71
N GLU A 215 -27.65 -9.49 2.88
CA GLU A 215 -29.10 -9.32 3.06
C GLU A 215 -29.68 -8.23 2.15
N GLN A 216 -28.97 -7.11 2.02
CA GLN A 216 -29.45 -5.97 1.25
C GLN A 216 -29.36 -6.20 -0.27
N VAL A 217 -28.33 -6.89 -0.76
CA VAL A 217 -28.19 -7.26 -2.19
C VAL A 217 -29.32 -8.22 -2.61
N HIS A 218 -29.76 -9.11 -1.72
CA HIS A 218 -30.86 -10.03 -2.02
C HIS A 218 -32.24 -9.36 -1.89
N THR A 219 -32.37 -8.34 -1.06
CA THR A 219 -33.65 -7.68 -0.75
C THR A 219 -33.95 -6.50 -1.68
N HIS A 220 -32.92 -5.80 -2.15
CA HIS A 220 -33.06 -4.57 -2.91
C HIS A 220 -32.26 -4.62 -4.22
N GLU A 221 -32.95 -4.35 -5.33
CA GLU A 221 -32.36 -4.22 -6.67
C GLU A 221 -31.73 -2.83 -6.91
N LYS A 222 -31.42 -2.09 -5.83
CA LYS A 222 -30.86 -0.74 -5.92
C LYS A 222 -29.33 -0.80 -5.98
N SER A 223 -28.73 0.17 -6.69
CA SER A 223 -27.28 0.31 -6.71
C SER A 223 -26.74 0.63 -5.32
N PRO A 224 -25.56 0.10 -4.95
CA PRO A 224 -24.95 0.39 -3.65
C PRO A 224 -24.77 1.89 -3.38
N SER A 225 -24.45 2.66 -4.40
CA SER A 225 -24.36 4.13 -4.37
C SER A 225 -25.64 4.84 -3.88
N ASP A 226 -26.81 4.24 -4.03
CA ASP A 226 -28.08 4.81 -3.56
C ASP A 226 -28.47 4.36 -2.14
N MET A 227 -27.71 3.43 -1.56
CA MET A 227 -28.00 2.86 -0.24
C MET A 227 -27.00 3.24 0.83
N TYR A 228 -25.73 3.35 0.45
CA TYR A 228 -24.63 3.64 1.35
C TYR A 228 -24.37 5.15 1.41
N GLY A 229 -23.65 5.58 2.45
CA GLY A 229 -23.41 7.00 2.73
C GLY A 229 -21.94 7.40 2.64
N ILE A 230 -21.63 8.54 3.25
CA ILE A 230 -20.31 9.18 3.20
C ILE A 230 -19.17 8.32 3.78
N GLU A 231 -19.42 7.52 4.82
CA GLU A 231 -18.38 6.69 5.46
C GLU A 231 -17.75 5.72 4.46
N HIS A 232 -18.59 4.99 3.73
CA HIS A 232 -18.16 4.04 2.72
C HIS A 232 -17.51 4.75 1.51
N LEU A 233 -18.02 5.93 1.13
CA LEU A 233 -17.39 6.75 0.09
C LEU A 233 -15.98 7.21 0.51
N LEU A 234 -15.78 7.56 1.77
CA LEU A 234 -14.47 7.95 2.28
C LEU A 234 -13.49 6.78 2.26
N ARG A 235 -13.95 5.57 2.58
CA ARG A 235 -13.15 4.33 2.42
C ARG A 235 -12.77 4.08 0.97
N LEU A 236 -13.64 4.41 0.00
CA LEU A 236 -13.29 4.35 -1.42
C LEU A 236 -12.08 5.23 -1.71
N PHE A 237 -12.06 6.50 -1.28
CA PHE A 237 -10.93 7.40 -1.52
C PHE A 237 -9.60 6.90 -0.94
N VAL A 238 -9.63 6.15 0.16
CA VAL A 238 -8.44 5.49 0.72
C VAL A 238 -7.94 4.34 -0.18
N GLN A 239 -8.87 3.61 -0.81
CA GLN A 239 -8.58 2.51 -1.73
C GLN A 239 -8.28 2.98 -3.17
N MET A 240 -8.76 4.16 -3.60
CA MET A 240 -8.59 4.68 -4.96
C MET A 240 -7.15 4.66 -5.47
N PRO A 241 -6.12 5.07 -4.70
CA PRO A 241 -4.73 4.93 -5.12
C PRO A 241 -4.33 3.52 -5.55
N THR A 242 -4.81 2.51 -4.82
CA THR A 242 -4.53 1.11 -5.14
C THR A 242 -5.29 0.66 -6.39
N LEU A 243 -6.55 1.08 -6.55
CA LEU A 243 -7.36 0.77 -7.73
C LEU A 243 -6.80 1.43 -8.99
N ILE A 244 -6.35 2.69 -8.89
CA ILE A 244 -5.80 3.45 -10.00
C ILE A 244 -4.40 2.98 -10.37
N SER A 245 -3.60 2.47 -9.41
CA SER A 245 -2.30 1.88 -9.73
C SER A 245 -2.40 0.65 -10.64
N GLN A 246 -3.54 -0.05 -10.61
CA GLN A 246 -3.81 -1.22 -11.45
C GLN A 246 -4.35 -0.85 -12.84
N SER A 247 -4.85 0.37 -13.02
CA SER A 247 -5.35 0.84 -14.30
C SER A 247 -4.25 1.54 -15.12
N ASN A 248 -4.33 1.41 -16.44
CA ASN A 248 -3.39 2.04 -17.38
C ASN A 248 -3.92 3.42 -17.77
N VAL A 249 -3.89 4.37 -16.84
CA VAL A 249 -4.38 5.74 -17.06
C VAL A 249 -3.21 6.66 -17.37
N ASP A 250 -3.39 7.54 -18.36
CA ASP A 250 -2.36 8.50 -18.78
C ASP A 250 -2.00 9.49 -17.65
N PRO A 251 -0.73 9.93 -17.55
CA PRO A 251 -0.28 10.83 -16.49
C PRO A 251 -1.04 12.17 -16.40
N GLU A 252 -1.48 12.70 -17.54
CA GLU A 252 -2.27 13.94 -17.62
C GLU A 252 -3.65 13.74 -16.98
N THR A 253 -4.34 12.67 -17.35
CA THR A 253 -5.63 12.26 -16.77
C THR A 253 -5.49 11.96 -15.27
N LEU A 254 -4.39 11.32 -14.86
CA LEU A 254 -4.10 11.09 -13.43
C LEU A 254 -3.95 12.39 -12.65
N SER A 255 -3.28 13.40 -13.23
CA SER A 255 -3.12 14.72 -12.61
C SER A 255 -4.48 15.41 -12.43
N LEU A 256 -5.33 15.35 -13.46
CA LEU A 256 -6.69 15.87 -13.42
C LEU A 256 -7.53 15.19 -12.33
N LEU A 257 -7.53 13.84 -12.31
CA LEU A 257 -8.25 13.05 -11.31
C LEU A 257 -7.78 13.34 -9.88
N LYS A 258 -6.47 13.50 -9.66
CA LYS A 258 -5.94 13.91 -8.36
C LYS A 258 -6.47 15.27 -7.94
N GLY A 259 -6.51 16.23 -8.87
CA GLY A 259 -7.08 17.56 -8.63
C GLY A 259 -8.54 17.48 -8.23
N SER A 260 -9.36 16.76 -8.99
CA SER A 260 -10.78 16.58 -8.72
C SER A 260 -11.01 15.87 -7.38
N PHE A 261 -10.29 14.78 -7.09
CA PHE A 261 -10.45 14.07 -5.83
C PHE A 261 -10.01 14.88 -4.62
N PHE A 262 -8.94 15.68 -4.76
CA PHE A 262 -8.53 16.58 -3.69
C PHE A 262 -9.57 17.67 -3.43
N ASP A 263 -10.21 18.19 -4.47
CA ASP A 263 -11.29 19.17 -4.35
C ASP A 263 -12.55 18.57 -3.69
N ILE A 264 -12.92 17.34 -4.05
CA ILE A 264 -14.03 16.61 -3.41
C ILE A 264 -13.78 16.35 -1.92
N LEU A 265 -12.52 16.09 -1.55
CA LEU A 265 -12.14 15.81 -0.17
C LEU A 265 -11.98 17.07 0.70
N ARG A 266 -12.07 18.27 0.13
CA ARG A 266 -11.87 19.54 0.82
C ARG A 266 -13.15 20.06 1.48
#